data_AF-A0A3L6PVI8-F1
#
_entry.id   AF-A0A3L6PVI8-F1
#
_cell.length_a   1.000
_cell.length_b   1.000
_cell.length_c   1.000
_cell.angle_alpha   90.00
_cell.angle_beta   90.00
_cell.angle_gamma   90.00
#
_symmetry.space_group_name_H-M   'P 1'
#
loop_
_entity.id
_entity.type
_entity.pdbx_description
1 polymer ?
#
loop_
_entity_poly.entity_id
_entity_poly.type
_entity_poly.pdbx_seq_one_letter_code
_entity_poly.pdbx_strand_id
1 'polypeptide(L)'
;MKEMPAFIGHEDDIQPGFTNEEDDVLSANLPAMRYTQCNDSSAEQQCFHIPTPILQIFNVKVQTSLADVSGRVEVYGIVAVRDDENYHRNYLFNRSRENPLDISLTGGYLRLLSPRRGMSMKFNCLIEVDIRAKAMGDDGTEDKTLADGCMEYIEDQVCFERLSRCSMSGPYGSVAFDYIIFQEGFEATIELDLLEVPEGGFSMQMCGYTTAQKNYYAFIDKNCD
;
A
#
# COMPACT_ATOMS: atom_id res chain seq x y z
N MET A 1 -24.38 19.14 -33.14
CA MET A 1 -23.22 19.18 -34.04
C MET A 1 -22.64 20.58 -33.97
N LYS A 2 -21.61 20.77 -33.14
CA LYS A 2 -20.86 22.02 -32.99
C LYS A 2 -19.40 21.62 -32.99
N GLU A 3 -18.68 22.11 -33.98
CA GLU A 3 -17.26 21.86 -34.21
C GLU A 3 -16.42 22.45 -33.08
N MET A 4 -15.39 21.70 -32.67
CA MET A 4 -14.30 22.20 -31.84
C MET A 4 -13.17 22.67 -32.79
N PRO A 5 -12.55 23.84 -32.55
CA PRO A 5 -11.42 24.28 -33.36
C PRO A 5 -10.15 23.51 -32.99
N ALA A 6 -9.40 23.15 -34.03
CA ALA A 6 -8.07 22.57 -33.95
C ALA A 6 -7.06 23.58 -33.37
N PHE A 7 -6.27 23.15 -32.39
CA PHE A 7 -5.04 23.83 -32.02
C PHE A 7 -3.86 23.06 -32.62
N ILE A 8 -3.21 23.69 -33.58
CA ILE A 8 -1.88 23.34 -34.08
C ILE A 8 -0.90 24.08 -33.16
N GLY A 9 -0.05 23.33 -32.46
CA GLY A 9 1.03 23.84 -31.62
C GLY A 9 2.28 22.98 -31.81
N HIS A 10 3.40 23.66 -31.99
CA HIS A 10 4.71 23.16 -32.41
C HIS A 10 5.26 21.93 -31.65
N GLU A 11 5.92 21.04 -32.40
CA GLU A 11 6.93 20.11 -31.89
C GLU A 11 8.12 20.91 -31.38
N ASP A 12 8.24 21.05 -30.06
CA ASP A 12 9.49 21.39 -29.39
C ASP A 12 10.00 20.13 -28.69
N ASP A 13 11.21 19.73 -29.05
CA ASP A 13 11.96 18.60 -28.49
C ASP A 13 12.09 18.72 -26.96
N ILE A 14 11.31 17.93 -26.23
CA ILE A 14 11.48 17.76 -24.78
C ILE A 14 12.53 16.67 -24.57
N GLN A 15 13.76 17.09 -24.21
CA GLN A 15 14.72 16.19 -23.57
C GLN A 15 14.17 15.74 -22.21
N PRO A 16 14.28 14.45 -21.83
CA PRO A 16 13.86 14.01 -20.50
C PRO A 16 14.86 14.53 -19.46
N GLY A 17 14.55 15.70 -18.90
CA GLY A 17 15.19 16.22 -17.71
C GLY A 17 14.79 15.37 -16.51
N PHE A 18 15.79 14.89 -15.79
CA PHE A 18 15.66 14.28 -14.48
C PHE A 18 14.85 15.17 -13.53
N THR A 19 13.76 14.65 -12.97
CA THR A 19 13.14 15.19 -11.76
C THR A 19 12.91 14.04 -10.78
N ASN A 20 13.98 13.71 -10.05
CA ASN A 20 13.85 13.07 -8.74
C ASN A 20 13.71 14.20 -7.71
N GLU A 21 12.82 14.00 -6.73
CA GLU A 21 12.59 14.77 -5.48
C GLU A 21 11.32 15.64 -5.37
N GLU A 22 10.65 16.08 -6.45
CA GLU A 22 9.44 16.94 -6.30
C GLU A 22 8.09 16.18 -6.26
N ASP A 23 8.04 14.91 -6.71
CA ASP A 23 6.81 14.09 -6.65
C ASP A 23 6.53 13.48 -5.25
N ASP A 24 7.45 13.62 -4.29
CA ASP A 24 7.32 13.06 -2.92
C ASP A 24 6.54 14.00 -1.97
N VAL A 25 6.27 15.24 -2.41
CA VAL A 25 5.61 16.31 -1.62
C VAL A 25 4.10 16.06 -1.46
N LEU A 26 3.49 15.22 -2.31
CA LEU A 26 2.06 14.88 -2.29
C LEU A 26 1.80 13.41 -1.91
N SER A 27 2.61 12.87 -0.99
CA SER A 27 2.29 11.60 -0.31
C SER A 27 1.16 11.81 0.70
N ALA A 28 0.49 10.74 1.15
CA ALA A 28 -0.62 10.85 2.10
C ALA A 28 -0.23 11.65 3.37
N ASN A 29 -0.68 12.91 3.44
CA ASN A 29 -0.44 13.86 4.53
C ASN A 29 -1.63 13.95 5.50
N LEU A 30 -2.61 13.04 5.39
CA LEU A 30 -3.72 12.98 6.32
C LEU A 30 -3.24 12.33 7.64
N PRO A 31 -3.58 12.92 8.80
CA PRO A 31 -3.25 12.33 10.08
C PRO A 31 -4.04 11.03 10.26
N ALA A 32 -3.44 10.10 10.99
CA ALA A 32 -4.11 8.88 11.35
C ALA A 32 -5.36 9.14 12.22
N MET A 33 -6.26 8.17 12.27
CA MET A 33 -7.51 8.22 13.05
C MET A 33 -8.51 9.31 12.64
N ARG A 34 -8.47 9.84 11.42
CA ARG A 34 -9.37 10.93 10.99
C ARG A 34 -10.86 10.65 11.26
N TYR A 35 -11.32 9.43 11.01
CA TYR A 35 -12.74 9.06 11.22
C TYR A 35 -13.10 8.77 12.68
N THR A 36 -12.11 8.70 13.56
CA THR A 36 -12.26 8.40 14.99
C THR A 36 -11.79 9.54 15.89
N GLN A 37 -11.40 10.70 15.32
CA GLN A 37 -11.03 11.91 16.07
C GLN A 37 -12.27 12.60 16.65
N CYS A 38 -12.51 12.39 17.94
CA CYS A 38 -13.43 13.19 18.75
C CYS A 38 -12.83 14.57 19.05
N ASN A 39 -13.27 15.62 18.34
CA ASN A 39 -12.83 16.99 18.64
C ASN A 39 -13.68 17.68 19.72
N ASP A 40 -14.72 17.02 20.25
CA ASP A 40 -15.60 17.60 21.25
C ASP A 40 -15.08 17.35 22.68
N SER A 41 -14.69 18.43 23.35
CA SER A 41 -14.09 18.43 24.69
C SER A 41 -15.12 18.47 25.83
N SER A 42 -16.42 18.42 25.49
CA SER A 42 -17.48 18.26 26.49
C SER A 42 -17.66 16.77 26.80
N ALA A 43 -17.10 16.32 27.92
CA ALA A 43 -16.98 14.92 28.35
C ALA A 43 -18.32 14.18 28.63
N GLU A 44 -19.44 14.65 28.08
CA GLU A 44 -20.78 14.10 28.31
C GLU A 44 -21.47 13.56 27.04
N GLN A 45 -20.92 13.79 25.83
CA GLN A 45 -21.45 13.20 24.60
C GLN A 45 -20.58 12.03 24.13
N GLN A 46 -21.18 10.85 24.04
CA GLN A 46 -20.58 9.71 23.33
C GLN A 46 -20.39 10.10 21.86
N CYS A 47 -19.14 10.10 21.38
CA CYS A 47 -18.89 10.22 19.94
C CYS A 47 -19.37 8.93 19.25
N PHE A 48 -20.32 9.08 18.34
CA PHE A 48 -20.73 7.98 17.47
C PHE A 48 -19.93 8.07 16.16
N HIS A 49 -18.89 7.25 16.05
CA HIS A 49 -18.19 7.05 14.78
C HIS A 49 -18.88 5.95 14.00
N ILE A 50 -19.18 6.22 12.74
CA ILE A 50 -19.78 5.24 11.83
C ILE A 50 -18.62 4.46 11.20
N PRO A 51 -18.60 3.12 11.32
CA PRO A 51 -17.58 2.32 10.66
C PRO A 51 -17.69 2.48 9.14
N THR A 52 -16.55 2.43 8.46
CA THR A 52 -16.49 2.55 7.00
C THR A 52 -15.80 1.33 6.40
N PRO A 53 -16.05 1.02 5.12
CA PRO A 53 -15.29 -0.02 4.46
C PRO A 53 -13.78 0.28 4.46
N ILE A 54 -12.95 -0.71 4.81
CA ILE A 54 -11.49 -0.58 4.86
C ILE A 54 -10.83 -1.74 4.12
N LEU A 55 -9.90 -1.42 3.22
CA LEU A 55 -9.00 -2.37 2.58
C LEU A 55 -7.83 -2.68 3.53
N GLN A 56 -7.54 -3.96 3.74
CA GLN A 56 -6.31 -4.41 4.39
C GLN A 56 -5.55 -5.36 3.45
N ILE A 57 -4.32 -4.97 3.10
CA ILE A 57 -3.39 -5.80 2.33
C ILE A 57 -2.44 -6.48 3.32
N PHE A 58 -2.39 -7.81 3.26
CA PHE A 58 -1.57 -8.62 4.18
C PHE A 58 -0.17 -8.84 3.65
N ASN A 59 -0.06 -9.10 2.34
CA ASN A 59 1.21 -9.35 1.70
C ASN A 59 1.17 -8.94 0.23
N VAL A 60 2.36 -8.68 -0.32
CA VAL A 60 2.58 -8.49 -1.74
C VAL A 60 3.67 -9.45 -2.17
N LYS A 61 3.34 -10.36 -3.08
CA LYS A 61 4.25 -11.38 -3.61
C LYS A 61 4.63 -11.04 -5.04
N VAL A 62 5.92 -10.97 -5.31
CA VAL A 62 6.48 -10.84 -6.65
C VAL A 62 6.88 -12.23 -7.15
N GLN A 63 6.59 -12.53 -8.40
CA GLN A 63 7.12 -13.68 -9.13
C GLN A 63 7.88 -13.18 -10.36
N THR A 64 9.00 -13.82 -10.65
CA THR A 64 9.87 -13.47 -11.79
C THR A 64 9.89 -14.62 -12.79
N SER A 65 9.89 -14.30 -14.08
CA SER A 65 10.14 -15.25 -15.18
C SER A 65 11.54 -15.09 -15.79
N LEU A 66 12.43 -14.37 -15.09
CA LEU A 66 13.81 -14.14 -15.49
C LEU A 66 14.63 -15.42 -15.37
N ALA A 67 15.49 -15.68 -16.36
CA ALA A 67 16.50 -16.72 -16.31
C ALA A 67 17.83 -16.09 -15.89
N ASP A 68 18.29 -16.34 -14.66
CA ASP A 68 19.60 -15.88 -14.18
C ASP A 68 20.35 -17.00 -13.44
N VAL A 69 21.68 -16.90 -13.42
CA VAL A 69 22.63 -17.84 -12.83
C VAL A 69 22.86 -17.57 -11.34
N SER A 70 22.61 -16.34 -10.86
CA SER A 70 22.95 -15.89 -9.50
C SER A 70 22.01 -16.37 -8.39
N GLY A 71 20.81 -16.85 -8.73
CA GLY A 71 19.80 -17.25 -7.74
C GLY A 71 18.99 -16.09 -7.14
N ARG A 72 19.37 -14.83 -7.38
CA ARG A 72 18.74 -13.63 -6.80
C ARG A 72 18.39 -12.58 -7.85
N VAL A 73 17.42 -11.73 -7.52
CA VAL A 73 16.98 -10.59 -8.33
C VAL A 73 16.83 -9.38 -7.42
N GLU A 74 17.45 -8.27 -7.81
CA GLU A 74 17.24 -6.97 -7.18
C GLU A 74 15.96 -6.34 -7.74
N VAL A 75 14.95 -6.10 -6.90
CA VAL A 75 13.69 -5.46 -7.32
C VAL A 75 13.49 -4.10 -6.67
N TYR A 76 12.95 -3.15 -7.42
CA TYR A 76 12.65 -1.80 -6.94
C TYR A 76 11.37 -1.26 -7.57
N GLY A 77 10.93 -0.08 -7.13
CA GLY A 77 9.73 0.59 -7.61
C GLY A 77 8.74 0.86 -6.48
N ILE A 78 7.46 0.93 -6.83
CA ILE A 78 6.38 1.32 -5.92
C ILE A 78 5.22 0.34 -5.92
N VAL A 79 4.61 0.23 -4.73
CA VAL A 79 3.22 -0.23 -4.56
C VAL A 79 2.55 0.82 -3.69
N ALA A 80 1.49 1.42 -4.19
CA ALA A 80 0.74 2.44 -3.47
C ALA A 80 -0.76 2.22 -3.59
N VAL A 81 -1.49 2.61 -2.56
CA VAL A 81 -2.95 2.65 -2.60
C VAL A 81 -3.40 4.11 -2.65
N ARG A 82 -4.31 4.41 -3.57
CA ARG A 82 -4.99 5.70 -3.66
C ARG A 82 -6.47 5.45 -3.38
N ASP A 83 -6.99 6.10 -2.36
CA ASP A 83 -8.41 6.06 -2.03
C ASP A 83 -9.02 7.47 -2.13
N ASP A 84 -10.31 7.54 -1.81
CA ASP A 84 -11.15 8.72 -1.98
C ASP A 84 -10.85 9.86 -1.00
N GLU A 85 -10.02 9.61 0.01
CA GLU A 85 -9.77 10.58 1.07
C GLU A 85 -8.99 11.80 0.57
N ASN A 86 -7.94 11.54 -0.22
CA ASN A 86 -7.15 12.60 -0.85
C ASN A 86 -6.53 12.20 -2.19
N TYR A 87 -6.81 10.99 -2.68
CA TYR A 87 -6.25 10.43 -3.93
C TYR A 87 -4.72 10.38 -4.00
N HIS A 88 -4.02 10.71 -2.91
CA HIS A 88 -2.58 10.64 -2.81
C HIS A 88 -2.12 9.21 -2.54
N ARG A 89 -0.88 8.92 -2.94
CA ARG A 89 -0.27 7.62 -2.72
C ARG A 89 -0.06 7.36 -1.23
N ASN A 90 -0.71 6.31 -0.72
CA ASN A 90 -0.37 5.65 0.53
C ASN A 90 0.57 4.47 0.19
N TYR A 91 1.87 4.71 0.28
CA TYR A 91 2.89 3.74 -0.14
C TYR A 91 2.93 2.53 0.79
N LEU A 92 2.79 1.34 0.20
CA LEU A 92 3.04 0.04 0.83
C LEU A 92 4.44 -0.47 0.50
N PHE A 93 4.99 -0.07 -0.63
CA PHE A 93 6.38 -0.32 -1.00
C PHE A 93 6.87 0.91 -1.77
N ASN A 94 8.07 1.39 -1.44
CA ASN A 94 8.72 2.48 -2.15
C ASN A 94 10.23 2.30 -2.01
N ARG A 95 10.87 1.83 -3.09
CA ARG A 95 12.32 1.63 -3.16
C ARG A 95 12.83 2.18 -4.48
N SER A 96 13.87 3.01 -4.42
CA SER A 96 14.56 3.48 -5.61
C SER A 96 15.44 2.38 -6.20
N ARG A 97 15.90 2.59 -7.44
CA ARG A 97 16.81 1.66 -8.14
C ARG A 97 18.16 1.50 -7.42
N GLU A 98 18.59 2.53 -6.72
CA GLU A 98 19.85 2.59 -5.95
C GLU A 98 19.74 1.86 -4.61
N ASN A 99 18.52 1.60 -4.14
CA ASN A 99 18.23 0.90 -2.89
C ASN A 99 17.21 -0.24 -3.11
N PRO A 100 17.51 -1.23 -3.96
CA PRO A 100 16.59 -2.30 -4.29
C PRO A 100 16.42 -3.29 -3.12
N LEU A 101 15.44 -4.17 -3.26
CA LEU A 101 15.19 -5.32 -2.40
C LEU A 101 15.67 -6.60 -3.10
N ASP A 102 16.51 -7.40 -2.44
CA ASP A 102 16.88 -8.73 -2.92
C ASP A 102 15.74 -9.74 -2.71
N ILE A 103 15.37 -10.43 -3.79
CA ILE A 103 14.46 -11.59 -3.77
C ILE A 103 15.06 -12.80 -4.49
N SER A 104 14.46 -13.97 -4.31
CA SER A 104 14.83 -15.20 -5.05
C SER A 104 14.40 -15.10 -6.52
N LEU A 105 15.07 -15.84 -7.42
CA LEU A 105 14.67 -16.01 -8.83
C LEU A 105 13.29 -16.64 -9.04
N THR A 106 12.72 -17.30 -8.03
CA THR A 106 11.34 -17.80 -8.08
C THR A 106 10.33 -16.78 -7.59
N GLY A 107 10.79 -15.59 -7.18
CA GLY A 107 9.99 -14.58 -6.51
C GLY A 107 10.17 -14.54 -5.00
N GLY A 108 9.46 -13.62 -4.36
CA GLY A 108 9.51 -13.36 -2.93
C GLY A 108 8.45 -12.38 -2.47
N TYR A 109 8.39 -12.13 -1.17
CA TYR A 109 7.50 -11.12 -0.60
C TYR A 109 8.21 -9.78 -0.51
N LEU A 110 7.50 -8.71 -0.86
CA LEU A 110 7.99 -7.36 -0.62
C LEU A 110 7.97 -7.05 0.88
N ARG A 111 8.99 -6.33 1.35
CA ARG A 111 8.99 -5.76 2.70
C ARG A 111 8.11 -4.52 2.70
N LEU A 112 6.88 -4.68 3.18
CA LEU A 112 5.91 -3.60 3.18
C LEU A 112 6.23 -2.54 4.23
N LEU A 113 6.01 -1.29 3.87
CA LEU A 113 5.97 -0.17 4.78
C LEU A 113 4.69 -0.25 5.63
N SER A 114 4.74 0.31 6.83
CA SER A 114 3.51 0.59 7.57
C SER A 114 2.70 1.62 6.77
N PRO A 115 1.42 1.34 6.44
CA PRO A 115 0.58 2.33 5.79
C PRO A 115 0.54 3.59 6.63
N ARG A 116 0.58 4.78 6.00
CA ARG A 116 0.53 6.05 6.74
C ARG A 116 -0.82 6.30 7.42
N ARG A 117 -1.87 5.64 6.90
CA ARG A 117 -3.27 5.71 7.35
C ARG A 117 -4.03 4.49 6.86
N GLY A 118 -5.27 4.32 7.34
CA GLY A 118 -6.20 3.33 6.81
C GLY A 118 -6.49 3.56 5.32
N MET A 119 -6.69 2.47 4.59
CA MET A 119 -7.06 2.50 3.17
C MET A 119 -8.59 2.43 3.07
N SER A 120 -9.21 3.58 2.83
CA SER A 120 -10.66 3.70 2.70
C SER A 120 -11.15 2.93 1.46
N MET A 121 -12.26 2.22 1.62
CA MET A 121 -13.03 1.60 0.54
C MET A 121 -14.44 2.18 0.46
N LYS A 122 -14.66 3.37 1.04
CA LYS A 122 -15.96 4.06 1.00
C LYS A 122 -16.34 4.48 -0.42
N PHE A 123 -15.35 4.75 -1.27
CA PHE A 123 -15.54 4.84 -2.72
C PHE A 123 -14.43 4.05 -3.41
N ASN A 124 -14.24 4.30 -4.72
CA ASN A 124 -13.27 3.56 -5.52
C ASN A 124 -11.85 3.75 -4.97
N CYS A 125 -11.14 2.63 -4.91
CA CYS A 125 -9.75 2.56 -4.50
C CYS A 125 -8.90 2.03 -5.66
N LEU A 126 -7.72 2.61 -5.85
CA LEU A 126 -6.77 2.20 -6.86
C LEU A 126 -5.52 1.64 -6.19
N ILE A 127 -5.11 0.43 -6.58
CA ILE A 127 -3.79 -0.11 -6.25
C ILE A 127 -2.88 0.17 -7.44
N GLU A 128 -1.91 1.06 -7.25
CA GLU A 128 -0.88 1.43 -8.22
C GLU A 128 0.37 0.58 -7.99
N VAL A 129 0.94 0.04 -9.07
CA VAL A 129 2.07 -0.88 -9.01
C VAL A 129 3.01 -0.55 -10.18
N ASP A 130 4.27 -0.24 -9.88
CA ASP A 130 5.38 -0.23 -10.84
C ASP A 130 6.54 -0.95 -10.16
N ILE A 131 6.78 -2.20 -10.54
CA ILE A 131 7.83 -3.04 -9.98
C ILE A 131 8.73 -3.52 -11.10
N ARG A 132 10.03 -3.28 -10.92
CA ARG A 132 11.09 -3.58 -11.89
C ARG A 132 12.17 -4.42 -11.27
N ALA A 133 12.73 -5.33 -12.05
CA ALA A 133 13.97 -6.01 -11.76
C ALA A 133 15.13 -5.20 -12.34
N LYS A 134 16.09 -4.88 -11.50
CA LYS A 134 17.30 -4.18 -11.88
C LYS A 134 18.18 -5.06 -12.78
N ALA A 135 18.69 -4.50 -13.86
CA ALA A 135 19.63 -5.17 -14.73
C ALA A 135 20.95 -5.47 -14.01
N MET A 136 21.53 -6.63 -14.33
CA MET A 136 22.81 -7.07 -13.78
C MET A 136 23.96 -6.45 -14.57
N GLY A 137 24.85 -5.72 -13.89
CA GLY A 137 26.01 -5.09 -14.51
C GLY A 137 25.72 -3.78 -15.24
N ASP A 138 26.79 -3.17 -15.77
CA ASP A 138 26.75 -1.88 -16.49
C ASP A 138 26.89 -2.09 -18.01
N ASP A 139 26.40 -3.22 -18.51
CA ASP A 139 26.55 -3.64 -19.91
C ASP A 139 25.51 -3.01 -20.86
N GLY A 140 24.75 -2.03 -20.37
CA GLY A 140 23.67 -1.38 -21.11
C GLY A 140 22.37 -2.18 -21.15
N THR A 141 22.26 -3.28 -20.39
CA THR A 141 20.99 -4.00 -20.25
C THR A 141 19.95 -3.14 -19.53
N GLU A 142 18.77 -3.01 -20.12
CA GLU A 142 17.65 -2.30 -19.49
C GLU A 142 17.00 -3.13 -18.38
N ASP A 143 16.57 -2.44 -17.32
CA ASP A 143 15.76 -3.01 -16.24
C ASP A 143 14.47 -3.65 -16.79
N LYS A 144 14.01 -4.72 -16.14
CA LYS A 144 12.89 -5.52 -16.62
C LYS A 144 11.62 -5.23 -15.82
N THR A 145 10.57 -4.79 -16.49
CA THR A 145 9.26 -4.58 -15.87
C THR A 145 8.63 -5.91 -15.45
N LEU A 146 8.49 -6.11 -14.13
CA LEU A 146 7.83 -7.28 -13.58
C LEU A 146 6.31 -7.10 -13.56
N ALA A 147 5.84 -5.90 -13.20
CA ALA A 147 4.44 -5.50 -13.33
C ALA A 147 4.37 -3.96 -13.29
N ASP A 148 3.59 -3.37 -14.20
CA ASP A 148 3.31 -1.93 -14.25
C ASP A 148 1.84 -1.72 -14.60
N GLY A 149 1.13 -0.92 -13.81
CA GLY A 149 -0.29 -0.65 -13.99
C GLY A 149 -1.04 -0.35 -12.69
N CYS A 150 -2.37 -0.37 -12.81
CA CYS A 150 -3.28 -0.06 -11.72
C CYS A 150 -4.44 -1.06 -11.68
N MET A 151 -4.93 -1.38 -10.48
CA MET A 151 -6.14 -2.17 -10.26
C MET A 151 -7.18 -1.32 -9.52
N GLU A 152 -8.36 -1.16 -10.10
CA GLU A 152 -9.47 -0.43 -9.49
C GLU A 152 -10.40 -1.38 -8.72
N TYR A 153 -10.76 -0.98 -7.50
CA TYR A 153 -11.75 -1.64 -6.66
C TYR A 153 -12.93 -0.69 -6.48
N ILE A 154 -14.09 -1.11 -7.00
CA ILE A 154 -15.33 -0.34 -6.93
C ILE A 154 -16.15 -0.87 -5.76
N GLU A 155 -16.58 0.00 -4.85
CA GLU A 155 -17.29 -0.35 -3.61
C GLU A 155 -18.47 -1.31 -3.85
N ASP A 156 -19.23 -1.12 -4.93
CA ASP A 156 -20.43 -1.91 -5.24
C ASP A 156 -20.13 -3.32 -5.82
N GLN A 157 -18.86 -3.60 -6.13
CA GLN A 157 -18.42 -4.83 -6.79
C GLN A 157 -17.48 -5.68 -5.94
N VAL A 158 -17.15 -5.23 -4.73
CA VAL A 158 -16.26 -5.97 -3.84
C VAL A 158 -17.01 -6.99 -2.97
N CYS A 159 -16.30 -8.04 -2.60
CA CYS A 159 -16.79 -9.02 -1.63
C CYS A 159 -16.20 -8.70 -0.26
N PHE A 160 -17.05 -8.18 0.63
CA PHE A 160 -16.67 -7.91 2.01
C PHE A 160 -16.40 -9.19 2.81
N GLU A 161 -15.57 -9.06 3.85
CA GLU A 161 -15.30 -10.11 4.85
C GLU A 161 -14.74 -11.42 4.26
N ARG A 162 -14.12 -11.33 3.08
CA ARG A 162 -13.53 -12.48 2.39
C ARG A 162 -12.08 -12.23 2.01
N LEU A 163 -11.20 -13.09 2.53
CA LEU A 163 -9.82 -13.18 2.06
C LEU A 163 -9.82 -13.43 0.56
N SER A 164 -9.24 -12.50 -0.17
CA SER A 164 -9.22 -12.47 -1.63
C SER A 164 -7.80 -12.29 -2.12
N ARG A 165 -7.56 -12.77 -3.33
CA ARG A 165 -6.29 -12.61 -4.04
C ARG A 165 -6.53 -11.96 -5.38
N CYS A 166 -5.71 -10.96 -5.70
CA CYS A 166 -5.61 -10.41 -7.05
C CYS A 166 -4.15 -10.48 -7.51
N SER A 167 -3.95 -10.33 -8.82
CA SER A 167 -2.60 -10.29 -9.39
C SER A 167 -2.56 -9.44 -10.64
N MET A 168 -1.43 -8.79 -10.84
CA MET A 168 -1.09 -8.06 -12.05
C MET A 168 0.14 -8.71 -12.68
N SER A 169 0.04 -9.08 -13.95
CA SER A 169 1.13 -9.69 -14.71
C SER A 169 1.82 -8.64 -15.57
N GLY A 170 3.14 -8.67 -15.60
CA GLY A 170 3.95 -7.94 -16.57
C GLY A 170 4.71 -8.90 -17.50
N PRO A 171 5.54 -8.37 -18.41
CA PRO A 171 6.26 -9.18 -19.38
C PRO A 171 7.26 -10.16 -18.76
N TYR A 172 7.86 -9.80 -17.61
CA TYR A 172 8.93 -10.56 -16.96
C TYR A 172 8.56 -11.08 -15.56
N GLY A 173 7.29 -11.00 -15.19
CA GLY A 173 6.85 -11.41 -13.85
C GLY A 173 5.40 -11.11 -13.56
N SER A 174 5.06 -11.18 -12.28
CA SER A 174 3.77 -10.78 -11.76
C SER A 174 3.88 -10.30 -10.31
N VAL A 175 2.91 -9.52 -9.88
CA VAL A 175 2.73 -9.08 -8.51
C VAL A 175 1.34 -9.52 -8.06
N ALA A 176 1.26 -10.24 -6.94
CA ALA A 176 0.03 -10.74 -6.35
C ALA A 176 -0.18 -10.17 -4.95
N PHE A 177 -1.43 -9.94 -4.58
CA PHE A 177 -1.83 -9.34 -3.31
C PHE A 177 -2.79 -10.29 -2.62
N ASP A 178 -2.54 -10.58 -1.34
CA ASP A 178 -3.55 -11.16 -0.46
C ASP A 178 -4.15 -10.02 0.37
N TYR A 179 -5.46 -9.87 0.32
CA TYR A 179 -6.16 -8.77 0.96
C TYR A 179 -7.54 -9.18 1.48
N ILE A 180 -8.11 -8.34 2.33
CA ILE A 180 -9.51 -8.38 2.73
C ILE A 180 -10.08 -6.97 2.67
N ILE A 181 -11.38 -6.87 2.40
CA ILE A 181 -12.10 -5.62 2.54
C ILE A 181 -13.11 -5.82 3.65
N PHE A 182 -12.93 -5.12 4.76
CA PHE A 182 -13.90 -5.10 5.85
C PHE A 182 -15.05 -4.18 5.49
N GLN A 183 -16.28 -4.60 5.77
CA GLN A 183 -17.45 -3.75 5.54
C GLN A 183 -17.53 -2.66 6.61
N GLU A 184 -17.22 -3.03 7.86
CA GLU A 184 -17.32 -2.15 9.03
C GLU A 184 -15.96 -2.04 9.73
N GLY A 185 -15.05 -1.27 9.13
CA GLY A 185 -13.71 -1.01 9.66
C GLY A 185 -13.62 0.27 10.49
N PHE A 186 -12.69 0.26 11.46
CA PHE A 186 -12.24 1.45 12.16
C PHE A 186 -10.72 1.57 12.04
N GLU A 187 -10.23 2.79 11.88
CA GLU A 187 -8.81 3.10 12.02
C GLU A 187 -8.52 3.50 13.46
N ALA A 188 -7.48 2.89 14.05
CA ALA A 188 -6.95 3.26 15.34
C ALA A 188 -5.41 3.28 15.28
N THR A 189 -4.81 4.27 15.92
CA THR A 189 -3.36 4.38 16.09
C THR A 189 -3.03 4.19 17.55
N ILE A 190 -2.15 3.24 17.82
CA ILE A 190 -1.60 3.01 19.14
C ILE A 190 -0.12 3.35 19.05
N GLU A 191 0.30 4.39 19.74
CA GLU A 191 1.71 4.71 19.93
C GLU A 191 2.12 4.18 21.30
N LEU A 192 3.18 3.38 21.33
CA LEU A 192 3.76 2.85 22.57
C LEU A 192 5.19 3.33 22.70
N ASP A 193 5.47 4.03 23.79
CA ASP A 193 6.84 4.34 24.23
C ASP A 193 7.23 3.37 25.34
N LEU A 194 8.12 2.42 25.00
CA LEU A 194 8.57 1.38 25.93
C LEU A 194 9.81 1.86 26.68
N LEU A 195 9.63 2.24 27.94
CA LEU A 195 10.73 2.69 28.80
C LEU A 195 11.70 1.55 29.15
N GLU A 196 11.18 0.33 29.36
CA GLU A 196 11.96 -0.89 29.62
C GLU A 196 11.22 -2.11 29.03
N VAL A 197 11.95 -3.03 28.39
CA VAL A 197 11.41 -4.31 27.88
C VAL A 197 11.83 -5.44 28.83
N PRO A 198 10.90 -6.21 29.42
CA PRO A 198 11.24 -7.30 30.35
C PRO A 198 12.10 -8.39 29.71
N GLU A 199 12.99 -9.01 30.50
CA GLU A 199 13.65 -10.26 30.12
C GLU A 199 12.57 -11.34 29.86
N GLY A 200 12.45 -11.78 28.60
CA GLY A 200 11.38 -12.68 28.15
C GLY A 200 10.31 -12.04 27.27
N GLY A 201 10.44 -10.75 26.94
CA GLY A 201 9.54 -10.02 26.04
C GLY A 201 8.20 -9.67 26.69
N PHE A 202 7.27 -9.16 25.89
CA PHE A 202 5.92 -8.82 26.33
C PHE A 202 4.91 -9.16 25.23
N SER A 203 3.66 -9.36 25.62
CA SER A 203 2.54 -9.50 24.68
C SER A 203 1.67 -8.25 24.77
N MET A 204 1.20 -7.80 23.62
CA MET A 204 0.25 -6.70 23.52
C MET A 204 -1.07 -7.19 22.94
N GLN A 205 -2.14 -6.90 23.66
CA GLN A 205 -3.52 -7.13 23.24
C GLN A 205 -4.29 -5.82 23.33
N MET A 206 -5.01 -5.46 22.27
CA MET A 206 -6.01 -4.40 22.29
C MET A 206 -7.37 -5.00 22.60
N CYS A 207 -8.18 -4.25 23.35
CA CYS A 207 -9.58 -4.58 23.56
C CYS A 207 -10.45 -3.52 22.89
N GLY A 208 -11.33 -3.96 21.98
CA GLY A 208 -12.38 -3.13 21.41
C GLY A 208 -13.72 -3.42 22.10
N TYR A 209 -14.50 -2.38 22.37
CA TYR A 209 -15.88 -2.52 22.85
C TYR A 209 -16.81 -2.07 21.73
N THR A 210 -17.75 -2.94 21.35
CA THR A 210 -18.92 -2.53 20.57
C THR A 210 -20.12 -2.41 21.50
N THR A 211 -21.22 -1.80 21.04
CA THR A 211 -22.48 -1.74 21.79
C THR A 211 -23.06 -3.11 22.10
N ALA A 212 -22.64 -4.16 21.37
CA ALA A 212 -23.12 -5.53 21.52
C ALA A 212 -22.17 -6.44 22.31
N GLN A 213 -20.85 -6.26 22.19
CA GLN A 213 -19.88 -7.20 22.78
C GLN A 213 -18.46 -6.61 22.97
N LYS A 214 -17.67 -7.30 23.80
CA LYS A 214 -16.24 -7.05 24.01
C LYS A 214 -15.43 -7.97 23.11
N ASN A 215 -14.58 -7.39 22.25
CA ASN A 215 -13.69 -8.14 21.36
C ASN A 215 -12.23 -7.89 21.74
N TYR A 216 -11.40 -8.94 21.68
CA TYR A 216 -9.96 -8.86 21.93
C TYR A 216 -9.19 -9.10 20.64
N TYR A 217 -8.24 -8.23 20.35
CA TYR A 217 -7.37 -8.29 19.19
C TYR A 217 -5.93 -8.38 19.67
N ALA A 218 -5.24 -9.48 19.37
CA ALA A 218 -3.82 -9.63 19.69
C ALA A 218 -2.99 -9.00 18.57
N PHE A 219 -2.02 -8.15 18.94
CA PHE A 219 -1.15 -7.45 17.98
C PHE A 219 0.28 -7.99 18.03
N ILE A 220 0.75 -8.36 19.22
CA ILE A 220 2.06 -8.96 19.46
C ILE A 220 1.83 -10.18 20.35
N ASP A 221 1.99 -11.37 19.77
CA ASP A 221 1.97 -12.65 20.49
C ASP A 221 3.40 -13.21 20.56
N LYS A 222 3.67 -14.05 21.56
CA LYS A 222 4.97 -14.73 21.75
C LYS A 222 5.35 -15.66 20.59
N ASN A 223 4.43 -15.87 19.63
CA ASN A 223 4.56 -16.72 18.46
C ASN A 223 4.71 -15.92 17.15
N CYS A 224 4.99 -14.62 17.19
CA CYS A 224 5.37 -13.87 16.00
C CYS A 224 6.81 -14.24 15.60
N ASP A 225 6.96 -15.32 14.83
CA ASP A 225 8.20 -15.71 14.13
C ASP A 225 8.53 -14.76 12.95
#